data_AF-A0A3L9ZG59-F1
#
_entry.id   AF-A0A3L9ZG59-F1
#
_cell.length_a   1.000
_cell.length_b   1.000
_cell.length_c   1.000
_cell.angle_alpha   90.00
_cell.angle_beta   90.00
_cell.angle_gamma   90.00
#
_symmetry.space_group_name_H-M   'P 1'
#
loop_
_entity.id
_entity.type
_entity.pdbx_description
1 polymer ?
#
loop_
_entity_poly.entity_id
_entity_poly.type
_entity_poly.pdbx_seq_one_letter_code
_entity_poly.pdbx_strand_id
1 'polypeptide(L)'
;MILKSSLILSISALCLSCGTPNKKNTNVIGPKETITDTLTTSTPNILKPAAPEGAVFGNFNGDNNQLFSHIANFNSHQEKTEIGFQDKDIKKLIVPKTLGGSLSLIELEGFDRDLLLFTAKLKDPNFNKYFLFVQRDGEWKPVINGFAIHKTNLTDTLIPIKIDPNNLRNISRHYSVFNLDDSNENGYSWLLQSESVPIKNW
;
A
#
# COMPACT_ATOMS: atom_id res chain seq x y z
N MET A 1 5.59 14.65 -52.43
CA MET A 1 6.59 15.72 -52.62
C MET A 1 7.50 15.71 -51.41
N ILE A 2 8.80 15.65 -51.67
CA ILE A 2 9.89 15.31 -50.76
C ILE A 2 10.33 16.58 -50.02
N LEU A 3 10.66 16.51 -48.72
CA LEU A 3 11.98 16.95 -48.24
C LEU A 3 12.28 16.45 -46.82
N LYS A 4 13.40 15.73 -46.75
CA LYS A 4 14.13 15.31 -45.55
C LYS A 4 14.83 16.53 -44.93
N SER A 5 15.12 16.48 -43.63
CA SER A 5 16.43 16.96 -43.16
C SER A 5 16.78 16.33 -41.82
N SER A 6 17.88 15.58 -41.84
CA SER A 6 18.56 15.02 -40.68
C SER A 6 19.64 16.02 -40.22
N LEU A 7 19.85 16.17 -38.92
CA LEU A 7 21.11 16.71 -38.40
C LEU A 7 21.61 15.85 -37.24
N ILE A 8 22.71 15.15 -37.50
CA ILE A 8 23.53 14.40 -36.56
C ILE A 8 24.65 15.35 -36.13
N LEU A 9 24.94 15.45 -34.83
CA LEU A 9 26.27 15.88 -34.39
C LEU A 9 26.74 15.00 -33.23
N SER A 10 27.76 14.21 -33.54
CA SER A 10 28.57 13.39 -32.66
C SER A 10 29.66 14.27 -32.00
N ILE A 11 30.05 14.00 -30.76
CA ILE A 11 31.42 14.21 -30.25
C ILE A 11 31.63 13.29 -29.04
N SER A 12 32.60 12.39 -29.19
CA SER A 12 33.17 11.52 -28.17
C SER A 12 34.23 12.27 -27.37
N ALA A 13 34.36 11.98 -26.08
CA ALA A 13 35.57 12.29 -25.31
C ALA A 13 35.93 11.11 -24.39
N LEU A 14 37.03 10.45 -24.73
CA LEU A 14 37.78 9.50 -23.90
C LEU A 14 38.53 10.25 -22.81
N CYS A 15 38.54 9.71 -21.58
CA CYS A 15 39.66 9.87 -20.66
C CYS A 15 39.86 8.56 -19.88
N LEU A 16 40.93 7.86 -20.27
CA LEU A 16 41.57 6.78 -19.52
C LEU A 16 42.17 7.34 -18.23
N SER A 17 42.00 6.63 -17.12
CA SER A 17 42.82 6.82 -15.93
C SER A 17 43.06 5.48 -15.26
N CYS A 18 44.32 5.07 -15.34
CA CYS A 18 44.92 3.86 -14.83
C CYS A 18 45.47 4.16 -13.43
N GLY A 19 45.27 3.28 -12.46
CA GLY A 19 45.78 3.48 -11.10
C GLY A 19 45.87 2.19 -10.29
N THR A 20 46.92 1.41 -10.53
CA THR A 20 47.39 0.35 -9.62
C THR A 20 48.30 0.92 -8.53
N PRO A 21 48.20 0.44 -7.28
CA PRO A 21 49.33 0.44 -6.36
C PRO A 21 49.88 -0.97 -6.09
N ASN A 22 51.14 -1.08 -6.48
CA ASN A 22 52.31 -1.75 -5.89
C ASN A 22 52.16 -2.69 -4.68
N LYS A 23 52.87 -3.84 -4.79
CA LYS A 23 53.18 -4.83 -3.74
C LYS A 23 54.23 -4.29 -2.74
N LYS A 24 54.18 -4.72 -1.48
CA LYS A 24 55.30 -5.44 -0.83
C LYS A 24 54.96 -6.03 0.55
N ASN A 25 55.40 -7.28 0.70
CA ASN A 25 55.48 -8.11 1.91
C ASN A 25 56.49 -7.56 2.92
N THR A 26 56.22 -7.77 4.21
CA THR A 26 57.26 -8.13 5.18
C THR A 26 56.77 -9.22 6.12
N ASN A 27 57.53 -10.30 6.11
CA ASN A 27 57.44 -11.50 6.93
C ASN A 27 57.95 -11.16 8.35
N VAL A 28 57.18 -11.48 9.40
CA VAL A 28 57.67 -11.47 10.79
C VAL A 28 57.51 -12.88 11.35
N ILE A 29 58.63 -13.44 11.79
CA ILE A 29 58.79 -14.73 12.45
C ILE A 29 58.63 -14.49 13.96
N GLY A 30 57.64 -15.13 14.57
CA GLY A 30 57.37 -15.09 16.02
C GLY A 30 56.36 -16.19 16.43
N PRO A 31 56.33 -16.62 17.71
CA PRO A 31 55.80 -17.93 18.11
C PRO A 31 54.29 -18.08 17.88
N LYS A 32 53.92 -19.31 17.55
CA LYS A 32 52.57 -19.76 17.21
C LYS A 32 51.68 -19.76 18.46
N GLU A 33 50.99 -18.66 18.73
CA GLU A 33 49.85 -18.67 19.63
C GLU A 33 48.61 -19.09 18.83
N THR A 34 48.09 -20.27 19.16
CA THR A 34 46.81 -20.77 18.66
C THR A 34 45.69 -19.91 19.24
N ILE A 35 45.37 -18.81 18.56
CA ILE A 35 44.07 -18.16 18.69
C ILE A 35 43.13 -18.99 17.82
N THR A 36 42.20 -19.68 18.46
CA THR A 36 41.03 -20.27 17.79
C THR A 36 40.17 -19.12 17.29
N ASP A 37 40.58 -18.52 16.17
CA ASP A 37 39.81 -17.53 15.45
C ASP A 37 38.65 -18.28 14.81
N THR A 38 37.55 -18.33 15.56
CA THR A 38 36.28 -18.78 15.02
C THR A 38 35.89 -17.70 14.03
N LEU A 39 36.27 -17.88 12.77
CA LEU A 39 35.70 -17.21 11.62
C LEU A 39 34.21 -17.57 11.58
N THR A 40 33.42 -16.96 12.46
CA THR A 40 32.02 -16.67 12.16
C THR A 40 32.08 -15.75 10.96
N THR A 41 32.01 -16.36 9.78
CA THR A 41 31.58 -15.71 8.55
C THR A 41 30.20 -15.14 8.88
N SER A 42 30.17 -13.91 9.39
CA SER A 42 28.94 -13.14 9.48
C SER A 42 28.49 -12.97 8.04
N THR A 43 27.54 -13.80 7.65
CA THR A 43 26.73 -13.55 6.47
C THR A 43 26.27 -12.10 6.62
N PRO A 44 26.50 -11.23 5.63
CA PRO A 44 25.99 -9.87 5.71
C PRO A 44 24.49 -10.00 5.92
N ASN A 45 24.06 -9.70 7.14
CA ASN A 45 22.67 -9.68 7.50
C ASN A 45 22.14 -8.46 6.75
N ILE A 46 21.69 -8.68 5.51
CA ILE A 46 21.02 -7.66 4.70
C ILE A 46 19.76 -7.34 5.51
N LEU A 47 19.87 -6.31 6.34
CA LEU A 47 18.77 -5.81 7.16
C LEU A 47 17.64 -5.46 6.21
N LYS A 48 16.66 -6.35 6.13
CA LYS A 48 15.40 -6.09 5.44
C LYS A 48 14.87 -4.77 5.99
N PRO A 49 14.43 -3.82 5.15
CA PRO A 49 13.97 -2.52 5.63
C PRO A 49 12.92 -2.72 6.72
N ALA A 50 13.12 -2.09 7.87
CA ALA A 50 12.13 -2.10 8.94
C ALA A 50 10.85 -1.47 8.39
N ALA A 51 9.70 -2.11 8.63
CA ALA A 51 8.42 -1.58 8.19
C ALA A 51 8.13 -0.25 8.90
N PRO A 52 7.58 0.75 8.22
CA PRO A 52 7.22 2.03 8.82
C PRO A 52 6.05 1.88 9.78
N GLU A 53 5.84 2.88 10.63
CA GLU A 53 4.69 2.93 11.53
C GLU A 53 3.37 2.91 10.76
N GLY A 54 2.39 2.15 11.27
CA GLY A 54 1.08 2.00 10.62
C GLY A 54 1.10 1.14 9.36
N ALA A 55 2.21 0.45 9.06
CA ALA A 55 2.26 -0.52 7.98
C ALA A 55 1.40 -1.75 8.31
N VAL A 56 0.72 -2.29 7.29
CA VAL A 56 -0.06 -3.53 7.39
C VAL A 56 0.57 -4.60 6.51
N PHE A 57 0.76 -5.79 7.06
CA PHE A 57 1.34 -6.94 6.38
C PHE A 57 0.23 -7.82 5.82
N GLY A 58 0.39 -8.31 4.60
CA GLY A 58 -0.58 -9.18 3.94
C GLY A 58 0.02 -9.99 2.80
N ASN A 59 -0.59 -11.13 2.51
CA ASN A 59 -0.40 -11.92 1.31
C ASN A 59 -1.24 -11.33 0.16
N PHE A 60 -0.83 -10.16 -0.33
CA PHE A 60 -1.59 -9.45 -1.37
C PHE A 60 -1.53 -10.13 -2.74
N ASN A 61 -0.48 -10.91 -3.01
CA ASN A 61 -0.28 -11.56 -4.31
C ASN A 61 -0.91 -12.96 -4.41
N GLY A 62 -1.32 -13.56 -3.29
CA GLY A 62 -1.85 -14.93 -3.23
C GLY A 62 -0.77 -16.02 -3.32
N ASP A 63 0.51 -15.65 -3.18
CA ASP A 63 1.67 -16.55 -3.27
C ASP A 63 2.23 -16.94 -1.90
N ASN A 64 1.52 -16.58 -0.81
CA ASN A 64 1.91 -16.74 0.59
C ASN A 64 3.13 -15.91 1.01
N ASN A 65 3.62 -15.01 0.16
CA ASN A 65 4.67 -14.08 0.52
C ASN A 65 4.05 -12.81 1.12
N GLN A 66 4.27 -12.60 2.42
CA GLN A 66 3.81 -11.41 3.09
C GLN A 66 4.65 -10.17 2.70
N LEU A 67 3.94 -9.13 2.28
CA LEU A 67 4.49 -7.81 2.01
C LEU A 67 3.74 -6.80 2.87
N PHE A 68 4.41 -5.71 3.26
CA PHE A 68 3.72 -4.62 3.94
C PHE A 68 3.26 -3.54 2.96
N SER A 69 2.16 -2.88 3.30
CA SER A 69 1.70 -1.64 2.71
C SER A 69 1.63 -0.55 3.77
N HIS A 70 1.78 0.72 3.38
CA HIS A 70 1.76 1.86 4.30
C HIS A 70 1.27 3.12 3.58
N ILE A 71 0.82 4.12 4.35
CA ILE A 71 0.58 5.46 3.80
C ILE A 71 1.94 6.09 3.49
N ALA A 72 2.30 6.14 2.22
CA ALA A 72 3.60 6.65 1.78
C ALA A 72 3.62 8.18 1.78
N ASN A 73 2.52 8.82 1.38
CA ASN A 73 2.38 10.27 1.36
C ASN A 73 0.90 10.69 1.30
N PHE A 74 0.60 11.93 1.64
CA PHE A 74 -0.64 12.59 1.25
C PHE A 74 -0.38 14.05 0.89
N ASN A 75 -1.15 14.59 -0.04
CA ASN A 75 -1.08 15.98 -0.43
C ASN A 75 -2.45 16.63 -0.22
N SER A 76 -2.53 17.55 0.75
CA SER A 76 -3.78 18.24 1.11
C SER A 76 -4.26 19.21 0.05
N HIS A 77 -3.35 19.82 -0.73
CA HIS A 77 -3.71 20.74 -1.81
C HIS A 77 -4.30 20.02 -3.02
N GLN A 78 -3.78 18.83 -3.33
CA GLN A 78 -4.26 17.98 -4.44
C GLN A 78 -5.33 16.97 -4.00
N GLU A 79 -5.67 16.96 -2.71
CA GLU A 79 -6.56 15.99 -2.07
C GLU A 79 -6.26 14.55 -2.51
N LYS A 80 -5.01 14.09 -2.38
CA LYS A 80 -4.62 12.73 -2.77
C LYS A 80 -3.85 12.02 -1.67
N THR A 81 -4.03 10.72 -1.57
CA THR A 81 -3.24 9.83 -0.70
C THR A 81 -2.51 8.79 -1.55
N GLU A 82 -1.23 8.58 -1.26
CA GLU A 82 -0.39 7.57 -1.88
C GLU A 82 -0.16 6.43 -0.88
N ILE A 83 -0.51 5.22 -1.29
CA ILE A 83 -0.23 3.99 -0.55
C ILE A 83 0.97 3.33 -1.23
N GLY A 84 2.01 3.08 -0.43
CA GLY A 84 3.23 2.42 -0.87
C GLY A 84 3.34 1.00 -0.33
N PHE A 85 4.24 0.22 -0.92
CA PHE A 85 4.44 -1.20 -0.61
C PHE A 85 5.91 -1.47 -0.31
N GLN A 86 6.19 -2.58 0.37
CA GLN A 86 7.55 -3.02 0.69
C GLN A 86 8.42 -3.13 -0.56
N ASP A 87 7.87 -3.74 -1.61
CA ASP A 87 8.53 -3.88 -2.90
C ASP A 87 8.36 -2.59 -3.70
N LYS A 88 9.49 -2.04 -4.17
CA LYS A 88 9.53 -0.81 -4.96
C LYS A 88 8.99 -1.01 -6.38
N ASP A 89 8.95 -2.25 -6.85
CA ASP A 89 8.45 -2.59 -8.17
C ASP A 89 6.91 -2.65 -8.21
N ILE A 90 6.26 -2.74 -7.04
CA ILE A 90 4.80 -2.61 -6.94
C ILE A 90 4.43 -1.14 -7.07
N LYS A 91 3.64 -0.83 -8.11
CA LYS A 91 3.12 0.52 -8.34
C LYS A 91 2.36 1.01 -7.10
N LYS A 92 2.67 2.24 -6.68
CA LYS A 92 1.91 2.93 -5.63
C LYS A 92 0.43 3.02 -6.02
N LEU A 93 -0.44 2.82 -5.04
CA LEU A 93 -1.87 3.03 -5.19
C LEU A 93 -2.19 4.49 -4.84
N ILE A 94 -2.75 5.23 -5.79
CA ILE A 94 -3.13 6.64 -5.60
C ILE A 94 -4.64 6.72 -5.42
N VAL A 95 -5.08 7.23 -4.27
CA VAL A 95 -6.49 7.43 -3.98
C VAL A 95 -6.79 8.93 -4.01
N PRO A 96 -7.61 9.42 -4.95
CA PRO A 96 -7.97 10.83 -5.04
C PRO A 96 -9.11 11.19 -4.09
N LYS A 97 -9.24 12.49 -3.82
CA LYS A 97 -10.21 13.11 -2.89
C LYS A 97 -10.06 12.61 -1.45
N THR A 98 -8.82 12.44 -0.98
CA THR A 98 -8.50 11.94 0.36
C THR A 98 -7.31 12.67 0.98
N LEU A 99 -7.30 12.76 2.32
CA LEU A 99 -6.34 13.52 3.13
C LEU A 99 -5.60 12.58 4.11
N GLY A 100 -5.04 11.50 3.60
CA GLY A 100 -4.48 10.41 4.39
C GLY A 100 -5.55 9.46 4.90
N GLY A 101 -5.20 8.65 5.90
CA GLY A 101 -6.11 7.66 6.47
C GLY A 101 -5.37 6.58 7.23
N SER A 102 -6.02 5.44 7.41
CA SER A 102 -5.44 4.23 7.97
C SER A 102 -5.65 3.05 7.02
N LEU A 103 -4.74 2.08 7.12
CA LEU A 103 -4.82 0.82 6.41
C LEU A 103 -5.18 -0.28 7.39
N SER A 104 -5.89 -1.28 6.88
CA SER A 104 -6.20 -2.52 7.58
C SER A 104 -6.27 -3.66 6.58
N LEU A 105 -5.94 -4.85 7.04
CA LEU A 105 -6.08 -6.07 6.28
C LEU A 105 -7.51 -6.59 6.41
N ILE A 106 -8.08 -7.09 5.33
CA ILE A 106 -9.31 -7.88 5.37
C ILE A 106 -9.09 -9.20 4.65
N GLU A 107 -9.42 -10.27 5.34
CA GLU A 107 -9.58 -11.60 4.77
C GLU A 107 -11.08 -11.84 4.54
N LEU A 108 -11.47 -12.05 3.29
CA LEU A 108 -12.84 -12.38 2.93
C LEU A 108 -12.89 -13.77 2.30
N GLU A 109 -13.90 -14.55 2.69
CA GLU A 109 -14.14 -15.87 2.10
C GLU A 109 -14.26 -15.79 0.58
N GLY A 110 -13.62 -16.73 -0.12
CA GLY A 110 -13.60 -16.81 -1.57
C GLY A 110 -12.45 -16.04 -2.25
N PHE A 111 -11.74 -15.18 -1.52
CA PHE A 111 -10.51 -14.58 -2.03
C PHE A 111 -9.30 -15.48 -1.71
N ASP A 112 -8.41 -15.62 -2.69
CA ASP A 112 -7.15 -16.38 -2.59
C ASP A 112 -5.98 -15.54 -2.05
N ARG A 113 -6.26 -14.30 -1.66
CA ARG A 113 -5.30 -13.27 -1.25
C ARG A 113 -5.95 -12.30 -0.29
N ASP A 114 -5.12 -11.60 0.47
CA ASP A 114 -5.63 -10.60 1.40
C ASP A 114 -6.05 -9.33 0.67
N LEU A 115 -7.09 -8.68 1.20
CA LEU A 115 -7.59 -7.42 0.69
C LEU A 115 -7.07 -6.26 1.52
N LEU A 116 -6.83 -5.14 0.84
CA LEU A 116 -6.41 -3.90 1.49
C LEU A 116 -7.62 -2.99 1.70
N LEU A 117 -8.03 -2.79 2.95
CA LEU A 117 -9.02 -1.79 3.31
C LEU A 117 -8.31 -0.48 3.67
N PHE A 118 -8.60 0.57 2.90
CA PHE A 118 -8.19 1.94 3.20
C PHE A 118 -9.36 2.73 3.79
N THR A 119 -9.21 3.17 5.04
CA THR A 119 -10.13 4.11 5.70
C THR A 119 -9.58 5.52 5.54
N ALA A 120 -10.11 6.24 4.56
CA ALA A 120 -9.67 7.57 4.18
C ALA A 120 -10.24 8.65 5.09
N LYS A 121 -9.38 9.63 5.41
CA LYS A 121 -9.81 10.93 5.94
C LYS A 121 -10.25 11.80 4.77
N LEU A 122 -11.42 12.43 4.90
CA LEU A 122 -11.95 13.37 3.92
C LEU A 122 -11.78 14.81 4.39
N LYS A 123 -12.04 15.75 3.49
CA LYS A 123 -12.16 17.18 3.82
C LYS A 123 -13.34 17.45 4.76
N ASP A 124 -14.46 16.75 4.56
CA ASP A 124 -15.53 16.70 5.55
C ASP A 124 -15.12 15.72 6.66
N PRO A 125 -14.80 16.21 7.86
CA PRO A 125 -14.32 15.36 8.94
C PRO A 125 -15.42 14.48 9.53
N ASN A 126 -16.69 14.67 9.16
CA ASN A 126 -17.81 13.92 9.74
C ASN A 126 -18.00 12.53 9.13
N PHE A 127 -17.25 12.20 8.08
CA PHE A 127 -17.32 10.91 7.41
C PHE A 127 -15.98 10.18 7.44
N ASN A 128 -16.06 8.87 7.64
CA ASN A 128 -15.01 7.95 7.25
C ASN A 128 -15.39 7.33 5.90
N LYS A 129 -14.48 7.38 4.93
CA LYS A 129 -14.68 6.77 3.62
C LYS A 129 -13.82 5.53 3.47
N TYR A 130 -14.42 4.45 3.00
CA TYR A 130 -13.79 3.16 2.89
C TYR A 130 -13.58 2.81 1.42
N PHE A 131 -12.40 2.25 1.13
CA PHE A 131 -12.05 1.70 -0.17
C PHE A 131 -11.45 0.32 0.05
N LEU A 132 -11.94 -0.68 -0.68
CA LEU A 132 -11.43 -2.04 -0.61
C LEU A 132 -10.72 -2.37 -1.92
N PHE A 133 -9.47 -2.79 -1.84
CA PHE A 133 -8.63 -3.09 -3.00
C PHE A 133 -8.11 -4.52 -2.98
N VAL A 134 -7.95 -5.06 -4.17
CA VAL A 134 -7.31 -6.35 -4.45
C VAL A 134 -6.15 -6.14 -5.42
N GLN A 135 -5.04 -6.81 -5.22
CA GLN A 135 -3.92 -6.81 -6.17
C GLN A 135 -4.14 -7.93 -7.19
N ARG A 136 -4.38 -7.58 -8.46
CA ARG A 136 -4.57 -8.52 -9.56
C ARG A 136 -3.94 -8.04 -10.84
N ASP A 137 -3.32 -8.96 -11.58
CA ASP A 137 -2.63 -8.68 -12.84
C ASP A 137 -1.56 -7.58 -12.71
N GLY A 138 -0.88 -7.53 -11.55
CA GLY A 138 0.12 -6.51 -11.24
C GLY A 138 -0.46 -5.13 -10.88
N GLU A 139 -1.78 -4.98 -10.77
CA GLU A 139 -2.44 -3.71 -10.47
C GLU A 139 -3.41 -3.80 -9.28
N TRP A 140 -3.48 -2.71 -8.52
CA TRP A 140 -4.46 -2.55 -7.45
C TRP A 140 -5.80 -2.14 -8.06
N LYS A 141 -6.80 -2.99 -7.88
CA LYS A 141 -8.14 -2.79 -8.43
C LYS A 141 -9.17 -2.66 -7.29
N PRO A 142 -10.15 -1.77 -7.40
CA PRO A 142 -11.20 -1.65 -6.39
C PRO A 142 -12.12 -2.88 -6.46
N VAL A 143 -12.35 -3.53 -5.31
CA VAL A 143 -13.26 -4.68 -5.22
C VAL A 143 -14.71 -4.23 -5.38
N ILE A 144 -15.03 -3.07 -4.80
CA ILE A 144 -16.33 -2.38 -4.89
C ILE A 144 -16.12 -0.87 -5.00
N ASN A 145 -17.17 -0.11 -5.29
CA ASN A 145 -17.10 1.35 -5.18
C ASN A 145 -16.84 1.76 -3.72
N GLY A 146 -16.11 2.86 -3.51
CA GLY A 146 -15.95 3.41 -2.16
C GLY A 146 -17.28 3.86 -1.56
N PHE A 147 -17.39 3.80 -0.24
CA PHE A 147 -18.60 4.13 0.52
C PHE A 147 -18.23 4.90 1.79
N ALA A 148 -19.18 5.64 2.37
CA ALA A 148 -18.91 6.50 3.52
C ALA A 148 -19.90 6.24 4.65
N ILE A 149 -19.40 6.31 5.88
CA ILE A 149 -20.19 6.20 7.10
C ILE A 149 -19.98 7.48 7.90
N HIS A 150 -21.08 8.13 8.28
CA HIS A 150 -21.05 9.30 9.14
C HIS A 150 -20.60 8.87 10.55
N LYS A 151 -19.80 9.68 11.21
CA LYS A 151 -19.19 9.33 12.50
C LYS A 151 -20.19 9.00 13.60
N THR A 152 -21.38 9.59 13.58
CA THR A 152 -22.46 9.26 14.54
C THR A 152 -22.96 7.82 14.42
N ASN A 153 -22.72 7.17 13.28
CA ASN A 153 -23.10 5.79 13.03
C ASN A 153 -21.95 4.80 13.23
N LEU A 154 -20.75 5.28 13.56
CA LEU A 154 -19.61 4.42 13.84
C LEU A 154 -19.66 3.98 15.30
N THR A 155 -19.91 2.69 15.52
CA THR A 155 -19.74 2.03 16.83
C THR A 155 -18.48 1.17 16.80
N ASP A 156 -17.90 0.90 17.96
CA ASP A 156 -16.70 0.04 18.07
C ASP A 156 -16.94 -1.39 17.57
N THR A 157 -18.20 -1.82 17.53
CA THR A 157 -18.63 -3.15 17.07
C THR A 157 -19.04 -3.20 15.61
N LEU A 158 -19.12 -2.06 14.92
CA LEU A 158 -19.57 -2.02 13.53
C LEU A 158 -18.49 -2.58 12.61
N ILE A 159 -18.84 -3.67 11.91
CA ILE A 159 -18.03 -4.21 10.81
C ILE A 159 -18.52 -3.56 9.52
N PRO A 160 -17.77 -2.63 8.90
CA PRO A 160 -18.28 -1.82 7.79
C PRO A 160 -18.50 -2.64 6.50
N ILE A 161 -17.85 -3.80 6.38
CA ILE A 161 -17.83 -4.61 5.18
C ILE A 161 -17.63 -6.09 5.50
N LYS A 162 -18.36 -6.98 4.84
CA LYS A 162 -18.24 -8.44 4.95
C LYS A 162 -18.77 -9.12 3.67
N ILE A 163 -18.48 -10.40 3.49
CA ILE A 163 -19.15 -11.19 2.44
C ILE A 163 -20.65 -11.26 2.73
N ASP A 164 -21.48 -11.16 1.69
CA ASP A 164 -22.92 -11.39 1.83
C ASP A 164 -23.18 -12.89 2.03
N PRO A 165 -23.75 -13.30 3.19
CA PRO A 165 -24.00 -14.71 3.48
C PRO A 165 -25.01 -15.37 2.53
N ASN A 166 -25.84 -14.58 1.84
CA ASN A 166 -26.82 -15.09 0.89
C ASN A 166 -26.27 -15.17 -0.54
N ASN A 167 -25.16 -14.49 -0.82
CA ASN A 167 -24.54 -14.46 -2.13
C ASN A 167 -23.04 -14.17 -2.02
N LEU A 168 -22.22 -15.21 -2.10
CA LEU A 168 -20.76 -15.11 -2.00
C LEU A 168 -20.12 -14.25 -3.12
N ARG A 169 -20.85 -13.94 -4.20
CA ARG A 169 -20.42 -12.99 -5.26
C ARG A 169 -20.65 -11.54 -4.94
N ASN A 170 -21.22 -11.27 -3.77
CA ASN A 170 -21.49 -9.94 -3.31
C ASN A 170 -20.82 -9.68 -1.96
N ILE A 171 -20.64 -8.39 -1.71
CA ILE A 171 -20.19 -7.86 -0.44
C ILE A 171 -21.35 -7.11 0.19
N SER A 172 -21.62 -7.40 1.45
CA SER A 172 -22.46 -6.56 2.30
C SER A 172 -21.63 -5.41 2.85
N ARG A 173 -22.09 -4.17 2.66
CA ARG A 173 -21.46 -2.97 3.21
C ARG A 173 -22.46 -2.13 3.98
N HIS A 174 -21.96 -1.38 4.95
CA HIS A 174 -22.73 -0.34 5.64
C HIS A 174 -22.38 1.05 5.11
N TYR A 175 -23.37 1.93 4.99
CA TYR A 175 -23.17 3.31 4.53
C TYR A 175 -24.19 4.24 5.17
N SER A 176 -23.87 5.53 5.26
CA SER A 176 -24.78 6.53 5.81
C SER A 176 -25.56 7.25 4.72
N VAL A 177 -26.87 7.36 4.94
CA VAL A 177 -27.80 8.09 4.07
C VAL A 177 -28.37 9.27 4.86
N PHE A 178 -28.46 10.42 4.19
CA PHE A 178 -29.10 11.60 4.76
C PHE A 178 -30.61 11.38 4.82
N ASN A 179 -31.22 11.67 5.97
CA ASN A 179 -32.65 11.59 6.16
C ASN A 179 -33.17 12.91 6.74
N LEU A 180 -34.19 13.48 6.11
CA LEU A 180 -34.96 14.57 6.72
C LEU A 180 -35.88 13.95 7.76
N ASP A 181 -35.83 14.48 8.98
CA ASP A 181 -36.58 13.96 10.12
C ASP A 181 -37.03 15.13 10.97
N ASP A 182 -38.25 15.59 10.72
CA ASP A 182 -38.86 16.72 11.41
C ASP A 182 -39.17 16.41 12.90
N SER A 183 -39.00 15.16 13.34
CA SER A 183 -39.12 14.77 14.74
C SER A 183 -37.81 14.89 15.53
N ASN A 184 -36.67 15.08 14.84
CA ASN A 184 -35.37 15.32 15.45
C ASN A 184 -35.15 16.83 15.65
N GLU A 185 -34.48 17.23 16.73
CA GLU A 185 -34.17 18.63 17.05
C GLU A 185 -33.44 19.37 15.91
N ASN A 186 -32.62 18.67 15.13
CA ASN A 186 -31.88 19.24 14.00
C ASN A 186 -32.68 19.27 12.68
N GLY A 187 -33.86 18.63 12.64
CA GLY A 187 -34.66 18.44 11.41
C GLY A 187 -34.05 17.42 10.43
N TYR A 188 -32.94 16.78 10.78
CA TYR A 188 -32.31 15.74 9.95
C TYR A 188 -31.49 14.76 10.80
N SER A 189 -31.23 13.59 10.22
CA SER A 189 -30.36 12.57 10.79
C SER A 189 -29.56 11.84 9.69
N TRP A 190 -28.51 11.14 10.10
CA TRP A 190 -27.77 10.23 9.24
C TRP A 190 -28.15 8.80 9.61
N LEU A 191 -28.83 8.10 8.72
CA LEU A 191 -29.24 6.71 8.95
C LEU A 191 -28.17 5.76 8.44
N LEU A 192 -27.85 4.74 9.24
CA LEU A 192 -27.01 3.63 8.81
C LEU A 192 -27.87 2.66 7.99
N GLN A 193 -27.48 2.44 6.75
CA GLN A 193 -28.10 1.47 5.84
C GLN A 193 -27.10 0.36 5.50
N SER A 194 -27.61 -0.73 4.93
CA SER A 194 -26.78 -1.78 4.37
C SER A 194 -27.28 -2.20 3.01
N GLU A 195 -26.36 -2.58 2.14
CA GLU A 195 -26.67 -3.13 0.83
C GLU A 195 -25.70 -4.27 0.48
N SER A 196 -26.17 -5.16 -0.40
CA SER A 196 -25.38 -6.21 -1.03
C SER A 196 -24.96 -5.76 -2.42
N VAL A 197 -23.66 -5.65 -2.68
CA VAL A 197 -23.10 -5.14 -3.94
C VAL A 197 -22.24 -6.20 -4.64
N PRO A 198 -22.34 -6.34 -5.97
CA PRO A 198 -21.48 -7.26 -6.71
C PRO A 198 -20.00 -6.92 -6.58
N ILE A 199 -19.18 -7.96 -6.41
CA ILE A 199 -17.73 -7.88 -6.48
C ILE A 199 -17.31 -7.61 -7.93
N LYS A 200 -16.53 -6.54 -8.14
CA LYS A 200 -16.06 -6.13 -9.48
C LYS A 200 -14.78 -6.82 -9.92
N ASN A 201 -13.86 -7.00 -8.99
CA ASN A 201 -12.58 -7.66 -9.19
C ASN A 201 -12.52 -8.75 -8.14
N TRP A 202 -13.14 -9.88 -8.47
CA TRP A 202 -12.88 -11.14 -7.80
C TRP A 202 -11.41 -11.39 -7.89
#